data_AF-A0A542XP44-F1
#
_entry.id   AF-A0A542XP44-F1
#
_cell.length_a   1.000
_cell.length_b   1.000
_cell.length_c   1.000
_cell.angle_alpha   90.00
_cell.angle_beta   90.00
_cell.angle_gamma   90.00
#
_symmetry.space_group_name_H-M   'P 1'
#
loop_
_entity.id
_entity.type
_entity.pdbx_description
1 polymer ?
#
loop_
_entity_poly.entity_id
_entity_poly.type
_entity_poly.pdbx_seq_one_letter_code
_entity_poly.pdbx_strand_id
1 'polypeptide(L)'
;MDTGIRRPALTVGNISLSFHRAAAAVTRRVLEDSGHEVRTVEAPHQQLFEVQAAGELDVLVSAWLPSSHGKYLSPYRDHVQVLPAHYEPYCVWAVPPYVPADAVGEVADLARPDVAGRMTGTIDGINPGAGISRFSAQMVREYGLDRHGYAFRPGTEQSFVSRVERGIAEREWFVIPLWRPQYLNLLHGLRPLAEPKGLLGGVDSASPVVTKRAMDVIAPEALERLHKLRLGNEGVEAIDKLINVDGLAPLDAADRYLGRAGAATG
;
A
#
# COMPACT_ATOMS: atom_id res chain seq x y z
N MET A 1 -28.83 -22.29 -9.31
CA MET A 1 -28.57 -22.89 -10.64
C MET A 1 -27.17 -22.47 -11.02
N ASP A 2 -26.23 -23.40 -10.90
CA ASP A 2 -24.85 -23.22 -11.36
C ASP A 2 -24.88 -23.15 -12.89
N THR A 3 -24.56 -21.98 -13.46
CA THR A 3 -24.63 -21.77 -14.90
C THR A 3 -23.45 -22.38 -15.66
N GLY A 4 -22.47 -22.99 -14.99
CA GLY A 4 -21.42 -23.78 -15.66
C GLY A 4 -20.58 -23.03 -16.71
N ILE A 5 -20.68 -21.70 -16.78
CA ILE A 5 -19.90 -20.88 -17.71
C ILE A 5 -18.50 -20.75 -17.12
N ARG A 6 -17.61 -21.66 -17.49
CA ARG A 6 -16.18 -21.56 -17.16
C ARG A 6 -15.58 -20.45 -18.02
N ARG A 7 -15.40 -19.26 -17.44
CA ARG A 7 -14.81 -18.10 -18.12
C ARG A 7 -13.29 -18.24 -18.23
N PRO A 8 -12.63 -17.49 -19.14
CA PRO A 8 -11.17 -17.52 -19.24
C PRO A 8 -10.51 -17.17 -17.92
N ALA A 9 -9.37 -17.83 -17.65
CA ALA A 9 -8.57 -17.53 -16.47
C ALA A 9 -7.96 -16.12 -16.57
N LEU A 10 -7.91 -15.42 -15.45
CA LEU A 10 -7.31 -14.08 -15.33
C LEU A 10 -6.10 -14.13 -14.42
N THR A 11 -5.02 -13.47 -14.82
CA THR A 11 -3.86 -13.24 -13.95
C THR A 11 -4.02 -11.89 -13.24
N VAL A 12 -4.22 -11.92 -11.94
CA VAL A 12 -4.40 -10.75 -11.08
C VAL A 12 -3.17 -10.57 -10.22
N GLY A 13 -2.71 -9.34 -10.02
CA GLY A 13 -1.48 -9.12 -9.28
C GLY A 13 -1.50 -7.90 -8.40
N ASN A 14 -0.72 -8.00 -7.34
CA ASN A 14 -0.57 -6.98 -6.34
C ASN A 14 0.89 -6.80 -5.97
N ILE A 15 1.18 -5.59 -5.52
CA ILE A 15 2.48 -5.25 -4.97
C ILE A 15 2.67 -6.05 -3.69
N SER A 16 3.89 -6.53 -3.44
CA SER A 16 4.23 -7.40 -2.32
C SER A 16 4.29 -6.67 -0.97
N LEU A 17 3.18 -6.04 -0.60
CA LEU A 17 2.91 -5.44 0.71
C LEU A 17 1.53 -5.92 1.20
N SER A 18 1.41 -6.04 2.51
CA SER A 18 0.24 -6.57 3.22
C SER A 18 -1.10 -5.93 2.81
N PHE A 19 -1.22 -4.60 2.88
CA PHE A 19 -2.45 -3.89 2.51
C PHE A 19 -2.80 -3.99 1.00
N HIS A 20 -1.80 -4.15 0.11
CA HIS A 20 -2.04 -4.43 -1.30
C HIS A 20 -2.64 -5.84 -1.48
N ARG A 21 -2.19 -6.81 -0.68
CA ARG A 21 -2.76 -8.15 -0.62
C ARG A 21 -4.20 -8.14 -0.09
N ALA A 22 -4.50 -7.28 0.89
CA ALA A 22 -5.86 -7.09 1.39
C ALA A 22 -6.83 -6.60 0.30
N ALA A 23 -6.45 -5.56 -0.45
CA ALA A 23 -7.25 -5.08 -1.59
C ALA A 23 -7.36 -6.12 -2.73
N ALA A 24 -6.30 -6.91 -2.93
CA ALA A 24 -6.24 -7.96 -3.95
C ALA A 24 -7.20 -9.11 -3.64
N ALA A 25 -7.34 -9.47 -2.36
CA ALA A 25 -8.27 -10.51 -1.95
C ALA A 25 -9.72 -10.14 -2.27
N VAL A 26 -10.14 -8.90 -2.04
CA VAL A 26 -11.49 -8.44 -2.41
C VAL A 26 -11.68 -8.43 -3.93
N THR A 27 -10.68 -7.92 -4.67
CA THR A 27 -10.71 -7.88 -6.15
C THR A 27 -10.81 -9.30 -6.73
N ARG A 28 -10.02 -10.23 -6.20
CA ARG A 28 -10.06 -11.65 -6.55
C ARG A 28 -11.44 -12.23 -6.31
N ARG A 29 -12.04 -11.98 -5.13
CA ARG A 29 -13.37 -12.51 -4.82
C ARG A 29 -14.43 -11.98 -5.79
N VAL A 30 -14.36 -10.71 -6.18
CA VAL A 30 -15.26 -10.12 -7.18
C VAL A 30 -15.19 -10.87 -8.51
N LEU A 31 -13.99 -11.21 -8.97
CA LEU A 31 -13.76 -11.94 -10.22
C LEU A 31 -14.19 -13.41 -10.11
N GLU A 32 -13.85 -14.10 -9.02
CA GLU A 32 -14.24 -15.50 -8.79
C GLU A 32 -15.76 -15.67 -8.71
N ASP A 33 -16.46 -14.77 -8.02
CA ASP A 33 -17.94 -14.77 -7.93
C ASP A 33 -18.63 -14.69 -9.30
N SER A 34 -17.94 -14.17 -10.33
CA SER A 34 -18.45 -14.06 -11.69
C SER A 34 -18.07 -15.23 -12.61
N GLY A 35 -17.43 -16.26 -12.06
CA GLY A 35 -17.06 -17.49 -12.77
C GLY A 35 -15.68 -17.48 -13.44
N HIS A 36 -14.82 -16.51 -13.12
CA HIS A 36 -13.42 -16.54 -13.57
C HIS A 36 -12.55 -17.42 -12.66
N GLU A 37 -11.69 -18.24 -13.27
CA GLU A 37 -10.51 -18.78 -12.58
C GLU A 37 -9.50 -17.64 -12.39
N VAL A 38 -9.02 -17.41 -11.17
CA VAL A 38 -8.06 -16.33 -10.87
C VAL A 38 -6.72 -16.91 -10.46
N ARG A 39 -5.66 -16.52 -11.17
CA ARG A 39 -4.26 -16.77 -10.80
C ARG A 39 -3.68 -15.50 -10.19
N THR A 40 -2.97 -15.64 -9.08
CA THR A 40 -2.41 -14.48 -8.36
C THR A 40 -0.91 -14.38 -8.55
N VAL A 41 -0.41 -13.17 -8.81
CA VAL A 41 1.01 -12.84 -8.87
C VAL A 41 1.31 -11.74 -7.86
N GLU A 42 2.29 -11.98 -7.00
CA GLU A 42 2.78 -10.99 -6.04
C GLU A 42 4.23 -10.64 -6.39
N ALA A 43 4.55 -9.35 -6.54
CA ALA A 43 5.89 -8.90 -6.87
C ALA A 43 6.18 -7.51 -6.27
N PRO A 44 7.46 -7.14 -6.09
CA PRO A 44 7.83 -5.79 -5.73
C PRO A 44 7.32 -4.76 -6.75
N HIS A 45 7.09 -3.53 -6.28
CA HIS A 45 6.52 -2.41 -7.01
C HIS A 45 6.90 -2.38 -8.50
N GLN A 46 8.15 -2.03 -8.84
CA GLN A 46 8.59 -1.87 -10.22
C GLN A 46 8.39 -3.14 -11.06
N GLN A 47 8.75 -4.29 -10.51
CA GLN A 47 8.66 -5.58 -11.20
C GLN A 47 7.22 -5.91 -11.60
N LEU A 48 6.23 -5.61 -10.74
CA LEU A 48 4.84 -5.89 -11.07
C LEU A 48 4.33 -5.07 -12.27
N PHE A 49 4.74 -3.81 -12.38
CA PHE A 49 4.42 -2.97 -13.55
C PHE A 49 5.13 -3.49 -14.81
N GLU A 50 6.37 -3.99 -14.69
CA GLU A 50 7.11 -4.62 -15.80
C GLU A 50 6.40 -5.90 -16.30
N VAL A 51 5.92 -6.75 -15.39
CA VAL A 51 5.13 -7.95 -15.73
C VAL A 51 3.83 -7.56 -16.46
N GLN A 52 3.15 -6.48 -16.03
CA GLN A 52 1.97 -5.99 -16.74
C GLN A 52 2.30 -5.41 -18.12
N ALA A 53 3.39 -4.65 -18.23
CA ALA A 53 3.84 -4.10 -19.50
C ALA A 53 4.17 -5.20 -20.53
N ALA A 54 4.67 -6.35 -20.05
CA ALA A 54 4.92 -7.54 -20.87
C ALA A 54 3.64 -8.30 -21.30
N GLY A 55 2.47 -7.91 -20.79
CA GLY A 55 1.19 -8.57 -21.10
C GLY A 55 0.93 -9.85 -20.30
N GLU A 56 1.74 -10.12 -19.26
CA GLU A 56 1.63 -11.30 -18.42
C GLU A 56 0.69 -11.11 -17.22
N LEU A 57 0.27 -9.86 -16.97
CA LEU A 57 -0.67 -9.49 -15.91
C LEU A 57 -1.93 -8.83 -16.48
N ASP A 58 -3.11 -9.41 -16.23
CA ASP A 58 -4.38 -8.88 -16.70
C ASP A 58 -4.87 -7.69 -15.87
N VAL A 59 -4.77 -7.83 -14.54
CA VAL A 59 -5.23 -6.82 -13.58
C VAL A 59 -4.16 -6.56 -12.52
N LEU A 60 -3.66 -5.33 -12.46
CA LEU A 60 -2.90 -4.82 -11.32
C LEU A 60 -3.88 -4.15 -10.37
N VAL A 61 -4.01 -4.66 -9.15
CA VAL A 61 -5.14 -4.34 -8.25
C VAL A 61 -5.20 -2.89 -7.78
N SER A 62 -4.06 -2.31 -7.41
CA SER A 62 -4.02 -1.01 -6.73
C SER A 62 -2.75 -0.23 -7.08
N ALA A 63 -2.74 0.38 -8.26
CA ALA A 63 -1.75 1.39 -8.59
C ALA A 63 -2.10 2.68 -7.85
N TRP A 64 -1.19 3.18 -7.00
CA TRP A 64 -1.27 4.48 -6.34
C TRP A 64 -0.80 5.56 -7.32
N LEU A 65 -1.73 6.36 -7.83
CA LEU A 65 -1.50 7.34 -8.89
C LEU A 65 -1.93 8.75 -8.46
N PRO A 66 -1.22 9.80 -8.90
CA PRO A 66 -0.08 9.78 -9.81
C PRO A 66 1.30 9.68 -9.15
N SER A 67 1.44 10.02 -7.86
CA SER A 67 2.74 10.28 -7.24
C SER A 67 3.57 9.01 -7.05
N SER A 68 2.96 7.95 -6.52
CA SER A 68 3.72 6.76 -6.10
C SER A 68 4.10 5.86 -7.27
N HIS A 69 3.17 5.55 -8.17
CA HIS A 69 3.38 4.58 -9.25
C HIS A 69 3.26 5.17 -10.66
N GLY A 70 2.94 6.46 -10.80
CA GLY A 70 2.72 7.08 -12.11
C GLY A 70 3.88 6.83 -13.07
N LYS A 71 5.12 6.99 -12.61
CA LYS A 71 6.32 6.74 -13.41
C LYS A 71 6.43 5.31 -13.96
N TYR A 72 5.87 4.33 -13.27
CA TYR A 72 5.90 2.93 -13.69
C TYR A 72 4.82 2.62 -14.71
N LEU A 73 3.65 3.29 -14.60
CA LEU A 73 2.54 3.13 -15.53
C LEU A 73 2.73 3.90 -16.84
N SER A 74 3.35 5.09 -16.78
CA SER A 74 3.51 5.99 -17.93
C SER A 74 4.01 5.32 -19.22
N PRO A 75 5.01 4.40 -19.19
CA PRO A 75 5.54 3.80 -20.42
C PRO A 75 4.55 2.97 -21.23
N TYR A 76 3.48 2.47 -20.61
CA TYR A 76 2.51 1.58 -21.28
C TYR A 76 1.05 1.99 -21.00
N ARG A 77 0.83 3.24 -20.56
CA ARG A 77 -0.49 3.77 -20.18
C ARG A 77 -1.55 3.58 -21.26
N ASP A 78 -1.17 3.67 -22.53
CA ASP A 78 -2.08 3.54 -23.67
C ASP A 78 -2.57 2.10 -23.91
N HIS A 79 -1.97 1.10 -23.26
CA HIS A 79 -2.33 -0.32 -23.38
C HIS A 79 -3.25 -0.82 -22.26
N VAL A 80 -3.60 0.06 -21.33
CA VAL A 80 -4.38 -0.27 -20.14
C VAL A 80 -5.53 0.71 -19.93
N GLN A 81 -6.53 0.25 -19.18
CA GLN A 81 -7.59 1.05 -18.62
C GLN A 81 -7.36 1.19 -17.12
N VAL A 82 -7.35 2.42 -16.62
CA VAL A 82 -7.35 2.69 -15.17
C VAL A 82 -8.81 2.77 -14.73
N LEU A 83 -9.20 1.92 -13.79
CA LEU A 83 -10.54 1.90 -13.20
C LEU A 83 -10.64 2.91 -12.04
N PRO A 84 -11.85 3.28 -11.61
CA PRO A 84 -12.04 4.11 -10.41
C PRO A 84 -11.33 3.53 -9.18
N ALA A 85 -10.85 4.42 -8.31
CA ALA A 85 -10.08 4.03 -7.13
C ALA A 85 -10.92 3.22 -6.14
N HIS A 86 -10.30 2.23 -5.51
CA HIS A 86 -10.89 1.50 -4.39
C HIS A 86 -10.70 2.26 -3.07
N TYR A 87 -9.61 3.02 -2.94
CA TYR A 87 -9.25 3.81 -1.76
C TYR A 87 -8.28 4.93 -2.16
N GLU A 88 -7.99 5.82 -1.22
CA GLU A 88 -7.24 7.07 -1.44
C GLU A 88 -6.02 7.13 -0.52
N PRO A 89 -4.92 6.48 -0.90
CA PRO A 89 -3.74 6.39 -0.06
C PRO A 89 -2.92 7.68 0.00
N TYR A 90 -2.13 7.82 1.05
CA TYR A 90 -1.17 8.90 1.18
C TYR A 90 0.03 8.51 2.05
N CYS A 91 1.14 9.20 1.84
CA CYS A 91 2.40 9.00 2.55
C CYS A 91 2.59 10.07 3.64
N VAL A 92 3.24 9.71 4.75
CA VAL A 92 3.49 10.58 5.90
C VAL A 92 4.84 10.20 6.52
N TRP A 93 5.54 11.15 7.14
CA TRP A 93 6.58 10.80 8.13
C TRP A 93 5.99 10.94 9.53
N ALA A 94 6.23 9.98 10.41
CA ALA A 94 5.65 9.96 11.74
C ALA A 94 6.69 9.71 12.82
N VAL A 95 6.36 10.11 14.04
CA VAL A 95 7.13 9.84 15.26
C VAL A 95 6.27 9.10 16.28
N PRO A 96 6.85 8.39 17.25
CA PRO A 96 6.09 7.83 18.36
C PRO A 96 5.24 8.85 19.11
N PRO A 97 4.10 8.46 19.68
CA PRO A 97 3.21 9.37 20.40
C PRO A 97 3.85 9.98 21.66
N TYR A 98 4.89 9.35 22.21
CA TYR A 98 5.63 9.85 23.36
C TYR A 98 6.71 10.89 23.02
N VAL A 99 6.96 11.18 21.74
CA VAL A 99 7.79 12.32 21.33
C VAL A 99 6.94 13.59 21.47
N PRO A 100 7.33 14.57 22.31
CA PRO A 100 6.56 15.79 22.53
C PRO A 100 6.30 16.58 21.25
N ALA A 101 5.10 17.12 21.09
CA ALA A 101 4.69 17.84 19.88
C ALA A 101 5.37 19.21 19.73
N ASP A 102 5.72 19.85 20.85
CA ASP A 102 6.53 21.07 20.91
C ASP A 102 8.02 20.83 20.62
N ALA A 103 8.48 19.58 20.78
CA ALA A 103 9.84 19.18 20.39
C ALA A 103 9.91 18.83 18.89
N VAL A 104 8.94 18.07 18.38
CA VAL A 104 8.91 17.62 16.98
C VAL A 104 7.48 17.68 16.45
N GLY A 105 7.14 18.77 15.76
CA GLY A 105 5.84 18.99 15.11
C GLY A 105 5.91 18.83 13.59
N GLU A 106 7.06 19.15 12.99
CA GLU A 106 7.28 19.09 11.55
C GLU A 106 8.63 18.45 11.20
N VAL A 107 8.81 18.10 9.93
CA VAL A 107 10.04 17.43 9.46
C VAL A 107 11.29 18.30 9.68
N ALA A 108 11.17 19.63 9.59
CA ALA A 108 12.29 20.54 9.80
C ALA A 108 12.82 20.52 11.25
N ASP A 109 11.97 20.19 12.24
CA ASP A 109 12.39 20.09 13.65
C ASP A 109 13.45 19.00 13.86
N LEU A 110 13.49 17.98 13.01
CA LEU A 110 14.49 16.91 13.07
C LEU A 110 15.92 17.45 12.94
N ALA A 111 16.12 18.57 12.23
CA ALA A 111 17.43 19.19 12.06
C ALA A 111 17.92 19.94 13.31
N ARG A 112 17.06 20.18 14.31
CA ARG A 112 17.47 20.88 15.53
C ARG A 112 18.47 20.04 16.34
N PRO A 113 19.59 20.59 16.82
CA PRO A 113 20.63 19.81 17.50
C PRO A 113 20.14 19.01 18.72
N ASP A 114 19.21 19.56 19.50
CA ASP A 114 18.61 18.91 20.67
C ASP A 114 17.70 17.73 20.28
N VAL A 115 17.06 17.80 19.12
CA VAL A 115 16.24 16.72 18.55
C VAL A 115 17.14 15.66 17.91
N ALA A 116 18.06 16.07 17.04
CA ALA A 116 19.00 15.18 16.36
C ALA A 116 19.88 14.38 17.32
N GLY A 117 20.30 14.98 18.44
CA GLY A 117 21.07 14.29 19.48
C GLY A 117 20.29 13.22 20.26
N ARG A 118 18.96 13.20 20.15
CA ARG A 118 18.08 12.21 20.81
C ARG A 118 17.48 11.21 19.83
N MET A 119 17.23 11.63 18.59
CA MET A 119 16.61 10.81 17.56
C MET A 119 17.58 9.77 17.02
N THR A 120 17.09 8.58 16.67
CA THR A 120 17.89 7.61 15.91
C THR A 120 18.22 8.19 14.53
N GLY A 121 19.49 8.20 14.15
CA GLY A 121 19.93 8.72 12.85
C GLY A 121 19.47 7.87 11.65
N THR A 122 19.21 6.58 11.85
CA THR A 122 18.68 5.74 10.76
C THR A 122 17.18 5.95 10.59
N ILE A 123 16.77 6.25 9.36
CA ILE A 123 15.36 6.34 8.93
C ILE A 123 15.07 5.13 8.05
N ASP A 124 14.48 4.10 8.65
CA ASP A 124 14.21 2.83 7.98
C ASP A 124 12.97 2.91 7.09
N GLY A 125 13.08 2.44 5.86
CA GLY A 125 11.98 2.36 4.91
C GLY A 125 11.72 0.94 4.42
N ILE A 126 10.96 0.86 3.34
CA ILE A 126 10.65 -0.38 2.62
C ILE A 126 11.43 -0.44 1.31
N ASN A 127 11.02 -1.32 0.40
CA ASN A 127 11.75 -1.62 -0.83
C ASN A 127 11.99 -0.33 -1.67
N PRO A 128 13.12 -0.21 -2.40
CA PRO A 128 13.47 1.00 -3.15
C PRO A 128 12.46 1.41 -4.23
N GLY A 129 11.65 0.46 -4.71
CA GLY A 129 10.60 0.69 -5.69
C GLY A 129 9.36 1.41 -5.13
N ALA A 130 9.21 1.49 -3.81
CA ALA A 130 8.08 2.18 -3.20
C ALA A 130 8.15 3.70 -3.38
N GLY A 131 6.99 4.35 -3.56
CA GLY A 131 6.90 5.82 -3.59
C GLY A 131 7.51 6.44 -2.35
N ILE A 132 7.04 6.02 -1.17
CA ILE A 132 7.51 6.49 0.13
C ILE A 132 9.03 6.35 0.31
N SER A 133 9.65 5.26 -0.15
CA SER A 133 11.11 5.09 -0.03
C SER A 133 11.87 6.12 -0.88
N ARG A 134 11.38 6.42 -2.09
CA ARG A 134 11.99 7.44 -2.96
C ARG A 134 11.79 8.84 -2.40
N PHE A 135 10.57 9.15 -1.92
CA PHE A 135 10.24 10.43 -1.30
C PHE A 135 11.10 10.64 -0.05
N SER A 136 11.27 9.61 0.78
CA SER A 136 12.05 9.68 2.01
C SER A 136 13.53 9.93 1.76
N ALA A 137 14.12 9.24 0.77
CA ALA A 137 15.50 9.52 0.37
C ALA A 137 15.67 10.97 -0.14
N GLN A 138 14.66 11.51 -0.82
CA GLN A 138 14.65 12.91 -1.24
C GLN A 138 14.49 13.87 -0.05
N MET A 139 13.56 13.59 0.87
CA MET A 139 13.34 14.41 2.07
C MET A 139 14.61 14.54 2.92
N VAL A 140 15.37 13.47 3.12
CA VAL A 140 16.65 13.54 3.85
C VAL A 140 17.58 14.60 3.24
N ARG A 141 17.67 14.67 1.90
CA ARG A 141 18.51 15.66 1.21
C ARG A 141 17.90 17.06 1.24
N GLU A 142 16.63 17.19 0.90
CA GLU A 142 15.96 18.49 0.75
C GLU A 142 15.76 19.22 2.09
N TYR A 143 15.67 18.49 3.20
CA TYR A 143 15.68 19.05 4.54
C TYR A 143 17.09 19.15 5.16
N GLY A 144 18.13 18.70 4.44
CA GLY A 144 19.52 18.73 4.92
C GLY A 144 19.78 17.84 6.14
N LEU A 145 18.95 16.82 6.37
CA LEU A 145 19.00 15.96 7.56
C LEU A 145 20.29 15.11 7.60
N ASP A 146 20.90 14.86 6.44
CA ASP A 146 22.21 14.21 6.32
C ASP A 146 23.31 14.93 7.12
N ARG A 147 23.27 16.27 7.15
CA ARG A 147 24.20 17.10 7.94
C ARG A 147 23.97 17.00 9.44
N HIS A 148 22.81 16.47 9.84
CA HIS A 148 22.40 16.27 11.23
C HIS A 148 22.46 14.79 11.65
N GLY A 149 23.16 13.95 10.87
CA GLY A 149 23.40 12.54 11.20
C GLY A 149 22.29 11.59 10.77
N TYR A 150 21.30 12.05 9.98
CA TYR A 150 20.25 11.19 9.47
C TYR A 150 20.63 10.50 8.17
N ALA A 151 20.23 9.25 8.01
CA ALA A 151 20.37 8.51 6.77
C ALA A 151 19.16 7.63 6.51
N PHE A 152 18.58 7.74 5.31
CA PHE A 152 17.54 6.83 4.86
C PHE A 152 18.13 5.45 4.53
N ARG A 153 17.48 4.38 5.02
CA ARG A 153 17.86 3.00 4.74
C ARG A 153 16.67 2.23 4.16
N PRO A 154 16.72 1.80 2.89
CA PRO A 154 15.68 0.94 2.33
C PRO A 154 15.72 -0.45 2.99
N GLY A 155 14.57 -1.09 3.06
CA GLY A 155 14.40 -2.40 3.71
C GLY A 155 13.24 -3.19 3.12
N THR A 156 12.65 -4.07 3.93
CA THR A 156 11.43 -4.82 3.60
C THR A 156 10.28 -4.37 4.49
N GLU A 157 9.04 -4.74 4.14
CA GLU A 157 7.88 -4.50 5.03
C GLU A 157 8.08 -5.18 6.39
N GLN A 158 8.65 -6.39 6.41
CA GLN A 158 8.93 -7.11 7.65
C GLN A 158 9.95 -6.36 8.52
N SER A 159 11.08 -5.91 7.96
CA SER A 159 12.08 -5.16 8.74
C SER A 159 11.53 -3.81 9.21
N PHE A 160 10.66 -3.19 8.41
CA PHE A 160 9.97 -1.96 8.76
C PHE A 160 9.05 -2.14 9.98
N VAL A 161 8.20 -3.17 9.96
CA VAL A 161 7.32 -3.52 11.10
C VAL A 161 8.16 -3.76 12.36
N SER A 162 9.17 -4.63 12.28
CA SER A 162 10.02 -4.95 13.44
C SER A 162 10.76 -3.71 13.97
N ARG A 163 11.16 -2.77 13.09
CA ARG A 163 11.78 -1.50 13.51
C ARG A 163 10.82 -0.66 14.34
N VAL A 164 9.57 -0.53 13.90
CA VAL A 164 8.53 0.25 14.59
C VAL A 164 8.22 -0.37 15.94
N GLU A 165 7.95 -1.68 15.97
CA GLU A 165 7.61 -2.39 17.21
C GLU A 165 8.73 -2.32 18.24
N ARG A 166 9.98 -2.58 17.82
CA ARG A 166 11.15 -2.48 18.70
C ARG A 166 11.34 -1.05 19.21
N GLY A 167 11.27 -0.05 18.33
CA GLY A 167 11.43 1.35 18.72
C GLY A 167 10.40 1.80 19.75
N ILE A 168 9.14 1.38 19.59
CA ILE A 168 8.07 1.64 20.56
C ILE A 168 8.34 0.92 21.89
N ALA A 169 8.70 -0.36 21.85
CA ALA A 169 8.97 -1.15 23.05
C ALA A 169 10.15 -0.60 23.87
N GLU A 170 11.20 -0.16 23.19
CA GLU A 170 12.41 0.41 23.79
C GLU A 170 12.28 1.91 24.12
N ARG A 171 11.12 2.53 23.78
CA ARG A 171 10.85 3.97 23.93
C ARG A 171 11.89 4.86 23.24
N GLU A 172 12.43 4.40 22.11
CA GLU A 172 13.38 5.16 21.31
C GLU A 172 12.69 6.38 20.67
N TRP A 173 13.43 7.49 20.56
CA TRP A 173 13.03 8.57 19.67
C TRP A 173 13.41 8.18 18.26
N PHE A 174 12.43 7.91 17.40
CA PHE A 174 12.66 7.64 15.99
C PHE A 174 11.65 8.37 15.11
N VAL A 175 12.04 8.62 13.86
CA VAL A 175 11.14 9.06 12.79
C VAL A 175 11.05 7.95 11.76
N ILE A 176 9.85 7.70 11.26
CA ILE A 176 9.58 6.60 10.33
C ILE A 176 8.71 7.07 9.16
N PRO A 177 9.04 6.68 7.91
CA PRO A 177 8.19 6.88 6.76
C PRO A 177 7.00 5.92 6.77
N LEU A 178 5.81 6.43 7.05
CA LEU A 178 4.55 5.70 7.17
C LEU A 178 3.61 6.02 5.99
N TRP A 179 2.55 5.24 5.85
CA TRP A 179 1.53 5.45 4.83
C TRP A 179 0.16 4.98 5.33
N ARG A 180 -0.88 5.47 4.66
CA ARG A 180 -2.25 5.03 4.86
C ARG A 180 -2.81 4.52 3.52
N PRO A 181 -3.47 3.35 3.46
CA PRO A 181 -3.79 2.40 4.53
C PRO A 181 -2.61 1.52 4.98
N GLN A 182 -2.54 1.20 6.28
CA GLN A 182 -1.60 0.26 6.90
C GLN A 182 -2.08 -0.12 8.32
N TYR A 183 -2.09 -1.41 8.69
CA TYR A 183 -2.59 -1.84 10.00
C TYR A 183 -1.84 -1.23 11.20
N LEU A 184 -0.54 -0.91 11.05
CA LEU A 184 0.25 -0.26 12.11
C LEU A 184 -0.33 1.10 12.57
N ASN A 185 -1.07 1.79 11.70
CA ASN A 185 -1.77 3.02 12.06
C ASN A 185 -2.77 2.81 13.21
N LEU A 186 -3.32 1.59 13.34
CA LEU A 186 -4.31 1.23 14.36
C LEU A 186 -3.69 0.79 15.69
N LEU A 187 -2.40 0.43 15.71
CA LEU A 187 -1.77 -0.23 16.86
C LEU A 187 -0.94 0.70 17.73
N HIS A 188 -0.19 1.62 17.13
CA HIS A 188 0.86 2.35 17.84
C HIS A 188 0.61 3.85 17.99
N GLY A 189 -0.45 4.39 17.38
CA GLY A 189 -0.78 5.81 17.48
C GLY A 189 0.37 6.72 17.04
N LEU A 190 1.15 6.31 16.03
CA LEU A 190 2.24 7.09 15.49
C LEU A 190 1.71 8.45 15.03
N ARG A 191 2.37 9.52 15.47
CA ARG A 191 1.93 10.89 15.22
C ARG A 191 2.57 11.40 13.93
N PRO A 192 1.78 11.76 12.90
CA PRO A 192 2.30 12.38 11.69
C PRO A 192 3.00 13.71 11.98
N LEU A 193 4.05 13.99 11.22
CA LEU A 193 4.72 15.28 11.17
C LEU A 193 4.16 16.12 10.03
N ALA A 194 4.10 17.44 10.21
CA ALA A 194 3.87 18.34 9.10
C ALA A 194 5.06 18.33 8.14
N GLU A 195 4.77 18.37 6.83
CA GLU A 195 5.77 18.36 5.76
C GLU A 195 5.38 19.44 4.73
N PRO A 196 5.72 20.73 4.99
CA PRO A 196 5.23 21.84 4.19
C PRO A 196 5.84 21.95 2.79
N LYS A 197 6.89 21.18 2.46
CA LYS A 197 7.50 21.19 1.12
C LYS A 197 6.77 20.30 0.10
N GLY A 198 5.83 19.46 0.53
CA GLY A 198 5.02 18.62 -0.35
C GLY A 198 5.82 17.52 -1.07
N LEU A 199 6.94 17.10 -0.50
CA LEU A 199 7.85 16.08 -1.05
C LEU A 199 7.29 14.66 -0.93
N LEU A 200 6.33 14.43 -0.03
CA LEU A 200 5.63 13.14 0.11
C LEU A 200 4.59 12.88 -1.00
N GLY A 201 4.39 13.84 -1.90
CA GLY A 201 3.28 13.83 -2.84
C GLY A 201 1.98 14.26 -2.18
N GLY A 202 0.87 13.93 -2.84
CA GLY A 202 -0.48 14.20 -2.33
C GLY A 202 -1.19 12.92 -1.93
N VAL A 203 -2.51 13.03 -1.87
CA VAL A 203 -3.40 11.86 -1.84
C VAL A 203 -3.40 11.24 -3.22
N ASP A 204 -2.94 10.00 -3.32
CA ASP A 204 -3.00 9.19 -4.53
C ASP A 204 -4.39 8.54 -4.63
N SER A 205 -4.75 8.11 -5.82
CA SER A 205 -5.84 7.18 -6.10
C SER A 205 -5.28 5.77 -6.19
N ALA A 206 -5.78 4.82 -5.39
CA ALA A 206 -5.45 3.41 -5.53
C ALA A 206 -6.42 2.72 -6.50
N SER A 207 -6.04 2.70 -7.77
CA SER A 207 -6.89 2.22 -8.86
C SER A 207 -6.44 0.87 -9.39
N PRO A 208 -7.38 -0.02 -9.75
CA PRO A 208 -7.09 -1.14 -10.63
C PRO A 208 -6.61 -0.63 -11.99
N VAL A 209 -5.59 -1.28 -12.52
CA VAL A 209 -5.10 -1.09 -13.89
C VAL A 209 -5.34 -2.40 -14.63
N VAL A 210 -6.23 -2.37 -15.61
CA VAL A 210 -6.67 -3.53 -16.38
C VAL A 210 -6.13 -3.42 -17.79
N THR A 211 -5.54 -4.49 -18.34
CA THR A 211 -5.10 -4.46 -19.75
C THR A 211 -6.30 -4.34 -20.69
N LYS A 212 -6.13 -3.69 -21.84
CA LYS A 212 -7.21 -3.60 -22.84
C LYS A 212 -7.75 -4.98 -23.23
N ARG A 213 -6.87 -5.99 -23.35
CA ARG A 213 -7.27 -7.38 -23.57
C ARG A 213 -8.17 -7.91 -22.45
N ALA A 214 -7.80 -7.67 -21.19
CA ALA A 214 -8.58 -8.16 -20.05
C ALA A 214 -9.93 -7.45 -19.94
N MET A 215 -10.06 -6.20 -20.38
CA MET A 215 -11.34 -5.49 -20.44
C MET A 215 -12.38 -6.21 -21.31
N ASP A 216 -11.93 -6.89 -22.39
CA ASP A 216 -12.82 -7.64 -23.28
C ASP A 216 -13.19 -9.03 -22.73
N VAL A 217 -12.43 -9.52 -21.73
CA VAL A 217 -12.56 -10.87 -21.18
C VAL A 217 -13.32 -10.88 -19.85
N ILE A 218 -13.12 -9.85 -19.02
CA ILE A 218 -13.77 -9.75 -17.70
C ILE A 218 -15.28 -9.70 -17.89
N ALA A 219 -15.99 -10.53 -17.11
CA ALA A 219 -17.44 -10.56 -17.07
C ALA A 219 -18.02 -9.14 -16.86
N PRO A 220 -19.01 -8.69 -17.65
CA PRO A 220 -19.58 -7.35 -17.50
C PRO A 220 -20.04 -7.04 -16.07
N GLU A 221 -20.65 -8.01 -15.39
CA GLU A 221 -21.07 -7.91 -14.00
C GLU A 221 -19.90 -7.74 -13.02
N ALA A 222 -18.75 -8.38 -13.28
CA ALA A 222 -17.55 -8.20 -12.48
C ALA A 222 -16.93 -6.83 -12.73
N LEU A 223 -16.87 -6.39 -13.99
CA LEU A 223 -16.35 -5.08 -14.35
C LEU A 223 -17.18 -3.96 -13.72
N GLU A 224 -18.51 -4.11 -13.69
CA GLU A 224 -19.40 -3.17 -13.00
C GLU A 224 -19.14 -3.13 -11.50
N ARG A 225 -18.99 -4.30 -10.86
CA ARG A 225 -18.65 -4.39 -9.43
C ARG A 225 -17.29 -3.75 -9.12
N LEU A 226 -16.26 -3.99 -9.94
CA LEU A 226 -14.95 -3.37 -9.79
C LEU A 226 -15.02 -1.84 -9.95
N HIS A 227 -15.79 -1.33 -10.91
CA HIS A 227 -16.00 0.12 -11.07
C HIS A 227 -16.64 0.78 -9.85
N LYS A 228 -17.54 0.07 -9.17
CA LYS A 228 -18.28 0.55 -8.00
C LYS A 228 -17.57 0.26 -6.68
N LEU A 229 -16.53 -0.58 -6.67
CA LEU A 229 -15.86 -1.00 -5.45
C LEU A 229 -15.16 0.18 -4.77
N ARG A 230 -15.61 0.51 -3.55
CA ARG A 230 -15.01 1.54 -2.68
C ARG A 230 -14.76 0.91 -1.31
N LEU A 231 -13.51 0.51 -1.07
CA LEU A 231 -13.09 0.00 0.23
C LEU A 231 -12.84 1.14 1.23
N GLY A 232 -12.33 2.27 0.73
CA GLY A 232 -11.78 3.32 1.59
C GLY A 232 -10.53 2.85 2.33
N ASN A 233 -9.81 3.78 2.95
CA ASN A 233 -8.61 3.43 3.71
C ASN A 233 -8.95 2.54 4.91
N GLU A 234 -10.05 2.82 5.61
CA GLU A 234 -10.50 2.06 6.78
C GLU A 234 -10.84 0.61 6.44
N GLY A 235 -11.50 0.35 5.31
CA GLY A 235 -11.82 -1.00 4.88
C GLY A 235 -10.57 -1.81 4.56
N VAL A 236 -9.59 -1.20 3.89
CA VAL A 236 -8.29 -1.84 3.63
C VAL A 236 -7.55 -2.10 4.93
N GLU A 237 -7.48 -1.13 5.85
CA GLU A 237 -6.85 -1.29 7.17
C GLU A 237 -7.50 -2.40 8.01
N ALA A 238 -8.82 -2.52 7.95
CA ALA A 238 -9.55 -3.57 8.66
C ALA A 238 -9.22 -4.97 8.11
N ILE A 239 -9.22 -5.16 6.79
CA ILE A 239 -8.85 -6.43 6.15
C ILE A 239 -7.38 -6.75 6.41
N ASP A 240 -6.51 -5.76 6.29
CA ASP A 240 -5.08 -5.89 6.53
C ASP A 240 -4.78 -6.31 7.98
N LYS A 241 -5.51 -5.74 8.96
CA LYS A 241 -5.44 -6.19 10.36
C LYS A 241 -5.90 -7.65 10.52
N LEU A 242 -7.00 -8.06 9.88
CA LEU A 242 -7.47 -9.46 9.94
C LEU A 242 -6.39 -10.44 9.44
N ILE A 243 -5.60 -10.03 8.44
CA ILE A 243 -4.52 -10.84 7.88
C ILE A 243 -3.32 -10.88 8.83
N ASN A 244 -2.80 -9.72 9.23
CA ASN A 244 -1.50 -9.64 9.91
C ASN A 244 -1.58 -9.82 11.43
N VAL A 245 -2.72 -9.51 12.04
CA VAL A 245 -2.91 -9.60 13.50
C VAL A 245 -3.74 -10.83 13.85
N ASP A 246 -4.86 -11.05 13.17
CA ASP A 246 -5.76 -12.17 13.48
C ASP A 246 -5.36 -13.46 12.75
N GLY A 247 -4.41 -13.40 11.80
CA GLY A 247 -3.84 -14.56 11.12
C GLY A 247 -4.76 -15.21 10.08
N LEU A 248 -5.78 -14.50 9.59
CA LEU A 248 -6.69 -15.02 8.57
C LEU A 248 -5.98 -15.12 7.21
N ALA A 249 -6.33 -16.13 6.42
CA ALA A 249 -5.98 -16.14 5.01
C ALA A 249 -6.63 -14.93 4.31
N PRO A 250 -5.98 -14.32 3.30
CA PRO A 250 -6.48 -13.10 2.67
C PRO A 250 -7.91 -13.19 2.13
N LEU A 251 -8.29 -14.33 1.53
CA LEU A 251 -9.66 -14.53 1.04
C LEU A 251 -10.68 -14.63 2.17
N ASP A 252 -10.33 -15.29 3.28
CA ASP A 252 -11.22 -15.38 4.45
C ASP A 252 -11.41 -14.00 5.10
N ALA A 253 -10.35 -13.20 5.15
CA ALA A 253 -10.42 -11.81 5.61
C ALA A 253 -11.31 -10.95 4.69
N ALA A 254 -11.19 -11.10 3.38
CA ALA A 254 -12.06 -10.43 2.41
C ALA A 254 -13.52 -10.88 2.55
N ASP A 255 -13.78 -12.18 2.71
CA ASP A 255 -15.13 -12.70 2.92
C ASP A 255 -15.75 -12.20 4.22
N ARG A 256 -14.97 -12.18 5.30
CA ARG A 256 -15.40 -11.61 6.57
C ARG A 256 -15.77 -10.14 6.43
N TYR A 257 -14.94 -9.36 5.74
CA TYR A 257 -15.21 -7.93 5.48
C TYR A 257 -16.47 -7.73 4.63
N LEU A 258 -16.69 -8.57 3.62
CA LEU A 258 -17.88 -8.53 2.77
C LEU A 258 -19.14 -9.08 3.47
N GLY A 259 -19.07 -9.47 4.74
CA GLY A 259 -20.20 -10.03 5.49
C GLY A 259 -20.59 -11.44 5.06
N ARG A 260 -19.66 -12.21 4.50
CA ARG A 260 -19.88 -13.57 3.94
C ARG A 260 -19.57 -14.70 4.93
N ALA A 261 -19.35 -14.40 6.21
CA ALA A 261 -19.06 -15.40 7.22
C ALA A 261 -20.26 -16.36 7.40
N GLY A 262 -20.19 -17.56 6.81
CA GLY A 262 -21.20 -18.61 6.92
C GLY A 262 -21.47 -19.47 5.67
N ALA A 263 -20.87 -19.17 4.51
CA ALA A 263 -21.15 -19.90 3.26
C ALA A 263 -20.12 -21.00 2.89
N ALA A 264 -19.21 -21.36 3.80
CA ALA A 264 -18.26 -22.45 3.60
C ALA A 264 -18.60 -23.63 4.53
N THR A 265 -19.60 -24.41 4.15
CA THR A 265 -19.76 -25.88 4.28
C THR A 265 -21.22 -26.24 3.99
N GLY A 266 -21.46 -26.71 2.77
CA GLY A 266 -22.70 -27.35 2.31
C GLY A 266 -22.39 -28.10 1.02
#